data_AF-A0A7X0MU36-F1
#
_entry.id   AF-A0A7X0MU36-F1
#
_cell.length_a   1.000
_cell.length_b   1.000
_cell.length_c   1.000
_cell.angle_alpha   90.00
_cell.angle_beta   90.00
_cell.angle_gamma   90.00
#
_symmetry.space_group_name_H-M   'P 1'
#
loop_
_entity.id
_entity.type
_entity.pdbx_description
1 polymer ?
#
loop_
_entity_poly.entity_id
_entity_poly.type
_entity_poly.pdbx_seq_one_letter_code
_entity_poly.pdbx_strand_id
1 'polypeptide(L)'
;MTYAQTTPPLAEPLTLAEAKAHLRLDGADEDALIGSLISTAREHLERETGLCLMAQSWRLYLDFWPVDGVIRILKSPVQAIQSVTIYDAAGTAVHVSLEDHLLDGKGRPARLWLRSTIDPGQVLNGIEIDFSAGYGEAGTDVPDTLKRAMLIHIGHMFAFRGVLSPDQQPAGIPDGYERLIAPFRMRRLSLAEPLTLAEAKAHLRLDGADEDALIGSLISTAREHLERETGLCLMAQSWRLYLDFWPVDGVIRILKSPVQAIQSVTIYDAAGTAVHVSLEDHLLDGKGRPARLWLRSTIDPGQVLNGIEIDFSAGYGEAGTDVPDTLKRAMLIHIGHMFAFRGVLSPDQQPAGIPDGYERLIAPFRMRRL
;
A
#
# COMPACT_ATOMS: atom_id res chain seq x y z
N MET A 1 -6.91 5.21 14.70
CA MET A 1 -7.04 6.07 13.50
C MET A 1 -8.31 5.67 12.77
N THR A 2 -9.27 6.58 12.68
CA THR A 2 -10.55 6.34 12.02
C THR A 2 -10.78 7.42 10.99
N TYR A 3 -11.33 7.06 9.82
CA TYR A 3 -11.71 8.04 8.79
C TYR A 3 -13.21 8.16 8.73
N ALA A 4 -13.73 9.39 8.70
CA ALA A 4 -15.11 9.66 8.32
C ALA A 4 -15.12 10.54 7.07
N GLN A 5 -15.92 10.17 6.08
CA GLN A 5 -16.14 11.03 4.93
C GLN A 5 -17.09 12.15 5.36
N THR A 6 -16.65 13.39 5.22
CA THR A 6 -17.45 14.57 5.60
C THR A 6 -18.24 15.11 4.41
N THR A 7 -17.63 15.08 3.22
CA THR A 7 -18.27 15.46 1.96
C THR A 7 -17.97 14.39 0.91
N PRO A 8 -19.00 13.72 0.34
CA PRO A 8 -18.79 12.79 -0.77
C PRO A 8 -18.37 13.54 -2.03
N PRO A 9 -17.78 12.85 -3.02
CA PRO A 9 -17.44 13.48 -4.28
C PRO A 9 -18.71 13.97 -5.01
N LEU A 10 -18.64 15.18 -5.56
CA LEU A 10 -19.77 15.83 -6.26
C LEU A 10 -19.94 15.36 -7.71
N ALA A 11 -18.95 14.64 -8.23
CA ALA A 11 -18.92 14.09 -9.57
C ALA A 11 -18.26 12.72 -9.56
N GLU A 12 -18.44 11.96 -10.65
CA GLU A 12 -17.83 10.66 -10.84
C GLU A 12 -16.68 10.72 -11.86
N PRO A 13 -15.65 9.85 -11.75
CA PRO A 13 -14.53 9.78 -12.68
C PRO A 13 -14.93 9.47 -14.12
N LEU A 14 -16.07 8.81 -14.29
CA LEU A 14 -16.62 8.39 -15.57
C LEU A 14 -18.01 8.97 -15.74
N THR A 15 -18.28 9.48 -16.93
CA THR A 15 -19.61 9.91 -17.34
C THR A 15 -20.48 8.70 -17.74
N LEU A 16 -21.80 8.86 -17.66
CA LEU A 16 -22.75 7.86 -18.17
C LEU A 16 -22.52 7.56 -19.66
N ALA A 17 -22.18 8.58 -20.45
CA ALA A 17 -21.91 8.42 -21.87
C ALA A 17 -20.69 7.51 -22.14
N GLU A 18 -19.60 7.68 -21.37
CA GLU A 18 -18.41 6.82 -21.48
C GLU A 18 -18.71 5.37 -21.08
N ALA A 19 -19.47 5.17 -20.00
CA ALA A 19 -19.86 3.83 -19.57
C ALA A 19 -20.80 3.15 -20.59
N LYS A 20 -21.78 3.88 -21.13
CA LYS A 20 -22.69 3.38 -22.19
C LYS A 20 -21.96 3.05 -23.48
N ALA A 21 -21.01 3.89 -23.89
CA ALA A 21 -20.16 3.62 -25.04
C ALA A 21 -19.32 2.34 -24.83
N HIS A 22 -18.84 2.09 -23.61
CA HIS A 22 -18.13 0.86 -23.27
C HIS A 22 -19.04 -0.38 -23.32
N LEU A 23 -20.28 -0.26 -22.81
CA LEU A 23 -21.28 -1.33 -22.80
C LEU A 23 -22.01 -1.51 -24.14
N ARG A 24 -21.82 -0.59 -25.09
CA ARG A 24 -22.53 -0.54 -26.39
C ARG A 24 -24.04 -0.39 -26.23
N LEU A 25 -24.46 0.56 -25.41
CA LEU A 25 -25.87 0.86 -25.13
C LEU A 25 -26.23 2.26 -25.68
N ASP A 26 -27.33 2.34 -26.44
CA ASP A 26 -27.80 3.59 -27.06
C ASP A 26 -29.07 4.17 -26.39
N GLY A 27 -29.75 3.41 -25.51
CA GLY A 27 -31.00 3.80 -24.83
C GLY A 27 -30.80 4.28 -23.38
N ALA A 28 -31.82 4.89 -22.77
CA ALA A 28 -31.75 5.47 -21.41
C ALA A 28 -32.33 4.57 -20.30
N ASP A 29 -32.87 3.41 -20.65
CA ASP A 29 -33.61 2.54 -19.73
C ASP A 29 -32.76 2.02 -18.57
N GLU A 30 -31.44 1.88 -18.78
CA GLU A 30 -30.50 1.37 -17.79
C GLU A 30 -29.59 2.46 -17.20
N ASP A 31 -29.84 3.75 -17.48
CA ASP A 31 -28.98 4.85 -17.01
C ASP A 31 -28.85 4.88 -15.48
N ALA A 32 -29.92 4.57 -14.75
CA ALA A 32 -29.91 4.48 -13.29
C ALA A 32 -29.03 3.33 -12.78
N LEU A 33 -29.07 2.17 -13.45
CA LEU A 33 -28.22 1.02 -13.13
C LEU A 33 -26.76 1.35 -13.44
N ILE A 34 -26.48 1.92 -14.60
CA ILE A 34 -25.10 2.29 -14.99
C ILE A 34 -24.52 3.31 -14.01
N GLY A 35 -25.31 4.29 -13.56
CA GLY A 35 -24.90 5.24 -12.53
C GLY A 35 -24.50 4.58 -11.21
N SER A 36 -25.26 3.58 -10.75
CA SER A 36 -24.92 2.84 -9.53
C SER A 36 -23.68 1.95 -9.70
N LEU A 37 -23.50 1.35 -10.89
CA LEU A 37 -22.31 0.57 -11.21
C LEU A 37 -21.04 1.43 -11.27
N ILE A 38 -21.12 2.66 -11.80
CA ILE A 38 -20.01 3.62 -11.78
C ILE A 38 -19.58 3.91 -10.33
N SER A 39 -20.55 4.25 -9.47
CA SER A 39 -20.30 4.55 -8.06
C SER A 39 -19.68 3.35 -7.34
N THR A 40 -20.23 2.16 -7.56
CA THR A 40 -19.72 0.90 -6.98
C THR A 40 -18.30 0.58 -7.43
N ALA A 41 -17.99 0.77 -8.72
CA ALA A 41 -16.66 0.53 -9.27
C ALA A 41 -15.63 1.54 -8.71
N ARG A 42 -16.02 2.81 -8.53
CA ARG A 42 -15.18 3.82 -7.87
C ARG A 42 -14.88 3.40 -6.45
N GLU A 43 -15.90 3.13 -5.64
CA GLU A 43 -15.74 2.79 -4.22
C GLU A 43 -14.87 1.54 -4.02
N HIS A 44 -15.07 0.51 -4.84
CA HIS A 44 -14.23 -0.68 -4.83
C HIS A 44 -12.77 -0.33 -5.11
N LEU A 45 -12.51 0.46 -6.15
CA LEU A 45 -11.15 0.86 -6.54
C LEU A 45 -10.47 1.73 -5.47
N GLU A 46 -11.20 2.68 -4.89
CA GLU A 46 -10.73 3.54 -3.80
C GLU A 46 -10.37 2.71 -2.55
N ARG A 47 -11.17 1.66 -2.25
CA ARG A 47 -10.90 0.75 -1.14
C ARG A 47 -9.65 -0.09 -1.36
N GLU A 48 -9.47 -0.64 -2.56
CA GLU A 48 -8.33 -1.51 -2.89
C GLU A 48 -6.99 -0.76 -3.00
N THR A 49 -7.04 0.50 -3.42
CA THR A 49 -5.83 1.31 -3.66
C THR A 49 -5.51 2.28 -2.54
N GLY A 50 -6.50 2.63 -1.70
CA GLY A 50 -6.40 3.74 -0.74
C GLY A 50 -6.49 5.11 -1.41
N LEU A 51 -6.80 5.16 -2.72
CA LEU A 51 -6.93 6.40 -3.45
C LEU A 51 -8.29 7.04 -3.29
N CYS A 52 -8.32 8.36 -3.41
CA CYS A 52 -9.49 9.15 -3.70
C CYS A 52 -9.41 9.53 -5.18
N LEU A 53 -10.35 9.06 -5.99
CA LEU A 53 -10.33 9.33 -7.43
C LEU A 53 -10.79 10.76 -7.69
N MET A 54 -11.93 11.12 -7.12
CA MET A 54 -12.49 12.48 -7.18
C MET A 54 -12.20 13.22 -5.89
N ALA A 55 -12.21 14.55 -5.96
CA ALA A 55 -12.10 15.42 -4.79
C ALA A 55 -13.25 15.16 -3.80
N GLN A 56 -12.87 14.94 -2.55
CA GLN A 56 -13.77 14.66 -1.43
C GLN A 56 -13.11 15.05 -0.12
N SER A 57 -13.92 15.32 0.89
CA SER A 57 -13.45 15.75 2.20
C SER A 57 -13.55 14.61 3.20
N TRP A 58 -12.49 14.48 4.00
CA TRP A 58 -12.36 13.46 5.03
C TRP A 58 -11.96 14.09 6.35
N ARG A 59 -12.47 13.50 7.42
CA ARG A 59 -12.00 13.71 8.78
C ARG A 59 -11.23 12.48 9.24
N LEU A 60 -10.00 12.68 9.68
CA LEU A 60 -9.19 11.69 10.36
C LEU A 60 -9.25 11.94 11.87
N TYR A 61 -9.70 10.92 12.60
CA TYR A 61 -9.68 10.90 14.06
C TYR A 61 -8.44 10.16 14.55
N LEU A 62 -7.69 10.80 15.45
CA LEU A 62 -6.56 10.23 16.17
C LEU A 62 -6.79 10.35 17.67
N ASP A 63 -6.39 9.31 18.40
CA ASP A 63 -6.45 9.31 19.87
C ASP A 63 -5.25 10.09 20.46
N PHE A 64 -4.09 9.97 19.83
CA PHE A 64 -2.83 10.58 20.24
C PHE A 64 -1.97 10.91 19.03
N TRP A 65 -1.03 11.85 19.20
CA TRP A 65 -0.03 12.15 18.18
C TRP A 65 0.88 10.93 17.94
N PRO A 66 1.25 10.65 16.68
CA PRO A 66 2.29 9.67 16.38
C PRO A 66 3.59 10.00 17.12
N VAL A 67 4.30 8.99 17.59
CA VAL A 67 5.55 9.15 18.37
C VAL A 67 6.66 9.82 17.54
N ASP A 68 6.64 9.62 16.22
CA ASP A 68 7.54 10.27 15.26
C ASP A 68 7.10 11.70 14.90
N GLY A 69 5.96 12.19 15.40
CA GLY A 69 5.42 13.51 15.09
C GLY A 69 4.86 13.64 13.67
N VAL A 70 4.82 12.54 12.89
CA VAL A 70 4.39 12.54 11.49
C VAL A 70 3.09 11.76 11.33
N ILE A 71 2.07 12.46 10.86
CA ILE A 71 0.74 11.89 10.65
C ILE A 71 0.68 11.30 9.26
N ARG A 72 0.50 9.97 9.19
CA ARG A 72 0.35 9.24 7.93
C ARG A 72 -1.12 9.15 7.55
N ILE A 73 -1.48 9.78 6.44
CA ILE A 73 -2.83 9.78 5.87
C ILE A 73 -2.88 8.72 4.77
N LEU A 74 -3.69 7.68 4.99
CA LEU A 74 -3.84 6.56 4.06
C LEU A 74 -4.68 6.90 2.82
N LYS A 75 -5.54 7.91 2.93
CA LYS A 75 -6.32 8.46 1.81
C LYS A 75 -5.45 9.44 1.02
N SER A 76 -5.18 9.13 -0.24
CA SER A 76 -4.30 9.92 -1.11
C SER A 76 -4.89 10.06 -2.53
N PRO A 77 -4.47 11.04 -3.34
CA PRO A 77 -3.59 12.16 -3.00
C PRO A 77 -4.31 13.21 -2.13
N VAL A 78 -3.62 13.72 -1.11
CA VAL A 78 -4.15 14.80 -0.25
C VAL A 78 -3.87 16.13 -0.94
N GLN A 79 -4.91 16.94 -1.14
CA GLN A 79 -4.80 18.23 -1.80
C GLN A 79 -4.50 19.35 -0.79
N ALA A 80 -5.22 19.37 0.34
CA ALA A 80 -5.03 20.38 1.38
C ALA A 80 -5.50 19.87 2.75
N ILE A 81 -4.86 20.34 3.81
CA ILE A 81 -5.38 20.24 5.18
C ILE A 81 -6.24 21.47 5.44
N GLN A 82 -7.50 21.26 5.82
CA GLN A 82 -8.46 22.33 6.09
C GLN A 82 -8.40 22.78 7.53
N SER A 83 -8.37 21.83 8.48
CA SER A 83 -8.30 22.15 9.90
C SER A 83 -7.65 21.01 10.68
N VAL A 84 -7.01 21.38 11.78
CA VAL A 84 -6.57 20.43 12.82
C VAL A 84 -7.14 20.94 14.13
N THR A 85 -7.97 20.12 14.76
CA THR A 85 -8.70 20.46 15.98
C THR A 85 -8.34 19.45 17.06
N ILE A 86 -8.01 19.93 18.25
CA ILE A 86 -7.70 19.11 19.42
C ILE A 86 -8.78 19.36 20.47
N TYR A 87 -9.19 18.33 21.18
CA TYR A 87 -10.10 18.44 22.30
C TYR A 87 -9.36 18.31 23.63
N ASP A 88 -9.61 19.27 24.53
CA ASP A 88 -9.13 19.20 25.91
C ASP A 88 -9.93 18.20 26.77
N ALA A 89 -9.53 18.01 28.03
CA ALA A 89 -10.20 17.09 28.95
C ALA A 89 -11.65 17.47 29.27
N ALA A 90 -12.05 18.73 29.04
CA ALA A 90 -13.41 19.21 29.19
C ALA A 90 -14.24 19.12 27.89
N GLY A 91 -13.62 18.72 26.77
CA GLY A 91 -14.25 18.65 25.45
C GLY A 91 -14.30 19.98 24.70
N THR A 92 -13.51 20.96 25.11
CA THR A 92 -13.36 22.23 24.38
C THR A 92 -12.46 22.02 23.18
N ALA A 93 -12.93 22.45 22.01
CA ALA A 93 -12.16 22.43 20.76
C ALA A 93 -11.10 23.54 20.75
N VAL A 94 -9.86 23.16 20.49
CA VAL A 94 -8.69 24.04 20.32
C VAL A 94 -8.15 23.82 18.92
N HIS A 95 -8.16 24.87 18.10
CA HIS A 95 -7.61 24.82 16.75
C HIS A 95 -6.08 24.97 16.77
N VAL A 96 -5.41 24.07 16.06
CA VAL A 96 -3.95 24.14 15.85
C VAL A 96 -3.68 25.01 14.64
N SER A 97 -2.72 25.94 14.78
CA SER A 97 -2.28 26.76 13.65
C SER A 97 -1.60 25.89 12.58
N LEU A 98 -1.97 26.13 11.32
CA LEU A 98 -1.38 25.50 10.14
C LEU A 98 -0.32 26.38 9.46
N GLU A 99 0.09 27.51 10.04
CA GLU A 99 1.02 28.43 9.36
C GLU A 99 2.39 27.81 9.02
N ASP A 100 2.85 26.85 9.82
CA ASP A 100 4.14 26.16 9.66
C ASP A 100 3.99 24.64 9.40
N HIS A 101 2.83 24.20 8.90
CA HIS A 101 2.65 22.77 8.59
C HIS A 101 3.38 22.37 7.31
N LEU A 102 3.86 21.13 7.26
CA LEU A 102 4.40 20.51 6.06
C LEU A 102 3.49 19.38 5.62
N LEU A 103 3.07 19.40 4.35
CA LEU A 103 2.22 18.38 3.74
C LEU A 103 2.92 17.76 2.53
N ASP A 104 3.24 16.47 2.63
CA ASP A 104 3.52 15.62 1.48
C ASP A 104 2.22 14.89 1.09
N GLY A 105 1.41 15.55 0.27
CA GLY A 105 0.12 15.04 -0.19
C GLY A 105 0.20 14.08 -1.38
N LYS A 106 1.36 14.02 -2.05
CA LYS A 106 1.61 13.13 -3.20
C LYS A 106 2.16 11.77 -2.75
N GLY A 107 2.86 11.74 -1.62
CA GLY A 107 3.35 10.53 -0.98
C GLY A 107 2.24 9.50 -0.74
N ARG A 108 2.63 8.22 -0.72
CA ARG A 108 1.73 7.10 -0.43
C ARG A 108 2.36 6.22 0.65
N PRO A 109 1.95 6.34 1.92
CA PRO A 109 0.89 7.23 2.44
C PRO A 109 1.28 8.71 2.40
N ALA A 110 0.29 9.60 2.38
CA ALA A 110 0.52 11.03 2.50
C ALA A 110 0.98 11.37 3.92
N ARG A 111 1.82 12.39 4.09
CA ARG A 111 2.42 12.74 5.38
C ARG A 111 2.14 14.18 5.74
N LEU A 112 1.64 14.40 6.94
CA LEU A 112 1.40 15.71 7.54
C LEU A 112 2.28 15.85 8.78
N TRP A 113 2.98 16.97 8.87
CA TRP A 113 3.72 17.37 10.07
C TRP A 113 3.35 18.77 10.49
N LEU A 114 3.34 18.97 11.80
CA LEU A 114 2.94 20.20 12.45
C LEU A 114 4.09 20.64 13.37
N ARG A 115 4.47 21.92 13.29
CA ARG A 115 5.53 22.49 14.15
C ARG A 115 5.15 22.45 15.63
N SER A 116 3.91 22.81 15.93
CA SER A 116 3.39 22.87 17.29
C SER A 116 2.25 21.86 17.42
N THR A 117 2.44 20.89 18.31
CA THR A 117 1.41 19.94 18.69
C THR A 117 1.10 20.15 20.16
N ILE A 118 -0.19 20.27 20.50
CA ILE A 118 -0.67 20.31 21.88
C ILE A 118 -1.18 18.91 22.17
N ASP A 119 -0.84 18.33 23.31
CA ASP A 119 -1.34 16.99 23.65
C ASP A 119 -2.87 17.03 23.84
N PRO A 120 -3.61 16.06 23.27
CA PRO A 120 -5.05 15.98 23.49
C PRO A 120 -5.35 15.71 24.96
N GLY A 121 -6.34 16.42 25.50
CA GLY A 121 -6.81 16.18 26.86
C GLY A 121 -7.80 15.01 26.94
N GLN A 122 -8.30 14.53 25.81
CA GLN A 122 -9.15 13.34 25.71
C GLN A 122 -8.36 12.07 25.41
N VAL A 123 -8.81 10.95 25.97
CA VAL A 123 -8.18 9.64 25.81
C VAL A 123 -8.50 8.99 24.45
N LEU A 124 -9.63 9.35 23.83
CA LEU A 124 -10.11 8.80 22.55
C LEU A 124 -10.56 9.92 21.62
N ASN A 125 -10.24 9.81 20.33
CA ASN A 125 -10.57 10.78 19.28
C ASN A 125 -10.25 12.25 19.65
N GLY A 126 -9.22 12.47 20.46
CA GLY A 126 -8.87 13.80 20.95
C GLY A 126 -8.32 14.73 19.86
N ILE A 127 -8.03 14.21 18.66
CA ILE A 127 -7.52 14.97 17.53
C ILE A 127 -8.39 14.68 16.31
N GLU A 128 -8.88 15.74 15.67
CA GLU A 128 -9.61 15.71 14.41
C GLU A 128 -8.84 16.49 13.35
N ILE A 129 -8.64 15.86 12.19
CA ILE A 129 -7.94 16.47 11.05
C ILE A 129 -8.87 16.44 9.85
N ASP A 130 -9.31 17.61 9.43
CA ASP A 130 -10.09 17.79 8.21
C ASP A 130 -9.16 18.03 7.02
N PHE A 131 -9.31 17.25 5.97
CA PHE A 131 -8.51 17.36 4.75
C PHE A 131 -9.32 17.02 3.51
N SER A 132 -8.90 17.57 2.38
CA SER A 132 -9.40 17.18 1.06
C SER A 132 -8.44 16.22 0.39
N ALA A 133 -8.97 15.17 -0.23
CA ALA A 133 -8.22 14.19 -1.00
C ALA A 133 -8.92 13.89 -2.33
N GLY A 134 -8.14 13.69 -3.39
CA GLY A 134 -8.63 13.45 -4.74
C GLY A 134 -7.66 13.92 -5.82
N TYR A 135 -7.72 13.35 -7.02
CA TYR A 135 -6.93 13.84 -8.15
C TYR A 135 -7.39 15.22 -8.64
N GLY A 136 -8.69 15.49 -8.54
CA GLY A 136 -9.29 16.76 -8.93
C GLY A 136 -10.82 16.71 -8.92
N GLU A 137 -11.44 17.77 -9.39
CA GLU A 137 -12.90 17.91 -9.48
C GLU A 137 -13.46 17.33 -10.79
N ALA A 138 -12.60 17.10 -11.80
CA ALA A 138 -13.00 16.58 -13.11
C ALA A 138 -12.48 15.17 -13.35
N GLY A 139 -13.26 14.33 -14.04
CA GLY A 139 -12.84 12.98 -14.45
C GLY A 139 -11.61 12.96 -15.38
N THR A 140 -11.26 14.10 -15.99
CA THR A 140 -10.01 14.26 -16.76
C THR A 140 -8.76 14.27 -15.90
N ASP A 141 -8.89 14.60 -14.61
CA ASP A 141 -7.76 14.63 -13.66
C ASP A 141 -7.38 13.21 -13.19
N VAL A 142 -8.29 12.25 -13.36
CA VAL A 142 -8.10 10.85 -12.97
C VAL A 142 -7.29 10.12 -14.05
N PRO A 143 -6.20 9.41 -13.68
CA PRO A 143 -5.42 8.61 -14.62
C PRO A 143 -6.26 7.66 -15.47
N ASP A 144 -6.05 7.66 -16.78
CA ASP A 144 -6.80 6.84 -17.73
C ASP A 144 -6.75 5.34 -17.42
N THR A 145 -5.65 4.86 -16.83
CA THR A 145 -5.52 3.46 -16.38
C THR A 145 -6.55 3.09 -15.31
N LEU A 146 -6.82 4.00 -14.37
CA LEU A 146 -7.83 3.80 -13.31
C LEU A 146 -9.24 3.86 -13.89
N LYS A 147 -9.51 4.80 -14.80
CA LYS A 147 -10.77 4.85 -15.56
C LYS A 147 -10.99 3.57 -16.37
N ARG A 148 -9.95 3.02 -17.00
CA ARG A 148 -10.01 1.74 -17.71
C ARG A 148 -10.32 0.57 -16.78
N ALA A 149 -9.73 0.55 -15.59
CA ALA A 149 -10.03 -0.47 -14.58
C ALA A 149 -11.50 -0.41 -14.15
N MET A 150 -12.03 0.80 -13.90
CA MET A 150 -13.45 1.00 -13.61
C MET A 150 -14.34 0.50 -14.74
N LEU A 151 -14.07 0.85 -16.00
CA LEU A 151 -14.87 0.41 -17.14
C LEU A 151 -14.95 -1.11 -17.26
N ILE A 152 -13.83 -1.82 -17.09
CA ILE A 152 -13.81 -3.29 -17.14
C ILE A 152 -14.61 -3.87 -15.97
N HIS A 153 -14.49 -3.30 -14.77
CA HIS A 153 -15.28 -3.72 -13.60
C HIS A 153 -16.78 -3.49 -13.81
N ILE A 154 -17.18 -2.34 -14.36
CA ILE A 154 -18.57 -2.02 -14.71
C ILE A 154 -19.10 -3.02 -15.74
N GLY A 155 -18.33 -3.30 -16.80
CA GLY A 155 -18.69 -4.31 -17.80
C GLY A 155 -18.95 -5.68 -17.19
N HIS A 156 -18.12 -6.07 -16.23
CA HIS A 156 -18.26 -7.33 -15.51
C HIS A 156 -19.54 -7.36 -14.65
N MET A 157 -19.75 -6.36 -13.80
CA MET A 157 -20.95 -6.28 -12.95
C MET A 157 -22.24 -6.21 -13.77
N PHE A 158 -22.21 -5.51 -14.91
CA PHE A 158 -23.35 -5.39 -15.81
C PHE A 158 -23.70 -6.73 -16.47
N ALA A 159 -22.68 -7.48 -16.92
CA ALA A 159 -22.87 -8.81 -17.51
C ALA A 159 -23.39 -9.83 -16.48
N PHE A 160 -22.91 -9.75 -15.24
CA PHE A 160 -23.19 -10.72 -14.16
C PHE A 160 -24.19 -10.19 -13.12
N ARG A 161 -25.41 -9.89 -13.58
CA ARG A 161 -26.51 -9.31 -12.77
C ARG A 161 -27.41 -10.33 -12.05
N GLY A 162 -27.11 -11.62 -12.12
CA GLY A 162 -27.98 -12.71 -11.65
C GLY A 162 -27.26 -13.74 -10.77
N VAL A 163 -27.99 -14.79 -10.35
CA VAL A 163 -27.40 -15.91 -9.63
C VAL A 163 -26.43 -16.64 -10.55
N LEU A 164 -25.18 -16.72 -10.13
CA LEU A 164 -24.11 -17.36 -10.87
C LEU A 164 -24.11 -18.86 -10.58
N SER A 165 -23.91 -19.65 -11.62
CA SER A 165 -23.66 -21.07 -11.46
C SER A 165 -22.31 -21.29 -10.73
N PRO A 166 -22.13 -22.37 -9.97
CA PRO A 166 -20.92 -22.59 -9.17
C PRO A 166 -19.61 -22.54 -9.97
N ASP A 167 -19.64 -22.92 -11.25
CA ASP A 167 -18.54 -22.87 -12.21
C ASP A 167 -18.15 -21.44 -12.65
N GLN A 168 -19.03 -20.46 -12.43
CA GLN A 168 -18.81 -19.05 -12.77
C GLN A 168 -18.43 -18.21 -11.54
N GLN A 169 -18.17 -18.84 -10.38
CA GLN A 169 -17.79 -18.17 -9.15
C GLN A 169 -16.26 -18.27 -8.92
N PRO A 170 -15.60 -17.20 -8.43
CA PRO A 170 -16.18 -15.90 -8.03
C PRO A 170 -16.22 -14.90 -9.20
N ALA A 171 -17.40 -14.46 -9.65
CA ALA A 171 -17.52 -13.35 -10.62
C ALA A 171 -17.38 -11.97 -9.96
N GLY A 172 -16.52 -11.84 -8.95
CA GLY A 172 -16.35 -10.60 -8.21
C GLY A 172 -15.53 -9.57 -8.98
N ILE A 173 -14.40 -9.99 -9.54
CA ILE A 173 -13.40 -9.10 -10.15
C ILE A 173 -12.99 -9.67 -11.51
N PRO A 174 -13.03 -8.89 -12.60
CA PRO A 174 -12.67 -9.37 -13.93
C PRO A 174 -11.17 -9.57 -14.11
N ASP A 175 -10.81 -10.51 -14.98
CA ASP A 175 -9.42 -10.78 -15.33
C ASP A 175 -8.70 -9.53 -15.85
N GLY A 176 -7.47 -9.33 -15.37
CA GLY A 176 -6.65 -8.18 -15.73
C GLY A 176 -7.00 -6.88 -15.00
N TYR A 177 -8.10 -6.80 -14.24
CA TYR A 177 -8.39 -5.67 -13.36
C TYR A 177 -7.26 -5.44 -12.37
N GLU A 178 -6.80 -6.50 -11.70
CA GLU A 178 -5.70 -6.43 -10.74
C GLU A 178 -4.41 -5.87 -11.37
N ARG A 179 -4.12 -6.22 -12.63
CA ARG A 179 -2.94 -5.73 -13.35
C ARG A 179 -3.00 -4.23 -13.61
N LEU A 180 -4.19 -3.70 -13.88
CA LEU A 180 -4.39 -2.26 -14.09
C LEU A 180 -4.24 -1.47 -12.79
N ILE A 181 -4.71 -2.02 -11.66
CA ILE A 181 -4.66 -1.34 -10.36
C ILE A 181 -3.34 -1.59 -9.62
N ALA A 182 -2.57 -2.63 -9.98
CA ALA A 182 -1.34 -3.04 -9.31
C ALA A 182 -0.33 -1.91 -9.07
N PRO A 183 -0.05 -0.99 -10.03
CA PRO A 183 0.85 0.14 -9.79
C PRO A 183 0.31 1.16 -8.77
N PHE A 184 -1.01 1.18 -8.56
CA PHE A 184 -1.70 2.15 -7.73
C PHE A 184 -2.03 1.65 -6.34
N ARG A 185 -2.03 0.32 -6.14
CA ARG A 185 -2.08 -0.27 -4.80
C ARG A 185 -0.82 0.14 -4.04
N MET A 186 -0.93 0.33 -2.72
CA MET A 186 0.23 0.38 -1.83
C MET A 186 0.90 -1.00 -1.79
N ARG A 187 1.50 -1.41 -2.92
CA ARG A 187 2.26 -2.63 -3.05
C ARG A 187 3.66 -2.38 -2.53
N ARG A 188 4.12 -3.32 -1.72
CA ARG A 188 5.53 -3.57 -1.52
C ARG A 188 6.05 -4.11 -2.86
N LEU A 189 6.66 -3.24 -3.68
CA LEU A 189 7.03 -3.54 -5.07
C LEU A 189 7.99 -4.72 -5.12
N SER A 190 7.66 -5.79 -5.85
CA SER A 190 8.64 -6.62 -6.55
C SER A 190 8.22 -6.76 -8.02
N LEU A 191 9.13 -6.51 -8.96
CA LEU A 191 8.89 -6.61 -10.41
C LEU A 191 9.02 -8.05 -10.93
N ALA A 192 9.62 -8.93 -10.14
CA ALA A 192 9.75 -10.35 -10.40
C ALA A 192 9.14 -11.15 -9.24
N GLU A 193 8.72 -12.38 -9.53
CA GLU A 193 8.25 -13.35 -8.53
C GLU A 193 9.36 -14.37 -8.23
N PRO A 194 9.53 -14.79 -6.97
CA PRO A 194 10.58 -15.72 -6.56
C PRO A 194 10.30 -17.17 -6.99
N LEU A 195 9.07 -17.47 -7.38
CA LEU A 195 8.63 -18.76 -7.90
C LEU A 195 7.97 -18.56 -9.26
N THR A 196 8.27 -19.47 -10.18
CA THR A 196 7.61 -19.54 -11.49
C THR A 196 6.28 -20.29 -11.41
N LEU A 197 5.40 -20.05 -12.38
CA LEU A 197 4.16 -20.82 -12.54
C LEU A 197 4.45 -22.32 -12.69
N ALA A 198 5.50 -22.69 -13.43
CA ALA A 198 5.88 -24.09 -13.62
C ALA A 198 6.26 -24.78 -12.30
N GLU A 199 7.02 -24.10 -11.43
CA GLU A 199 7.38 -24.64 -10.11
C GLU A 199 6.17 -24.81 -9.20
N ALA A 200 5.25 -23.83 -9.20
CA ALA A 200 4.02 -23.92 -8.42
C ALA A 200 3.09 -25.04 -8.94
N LYS A 201 2.92 -25.16 -10.26
CA LYS A 201 2.15 -26.24 -10.89
C LYS A 201 2.73 -27.62 -10.61
N ALA A 202 4.06 -27.75 -10.69
CA ALA A 202 4.74 -29.00 -10.34
C ALA A 202 4.51 -29.38 -8.86
N HIS A 203 4.46 -28.39 -7.95
CA HIS A 203 4.13 -28.64 -6.54
C HIS A 203 2.67 -29.07 -6.34
N LEU A 204 1.74 -28.42 -7.05
CA LEU A 204 0.30 -28.71 -6.99
C LEU A 204 -0.10 -29.96 -7.79
N ARG A 205 0.81 -30.52 -8.61
CA ARG A 205 0.58 -31.64 -9.53
C ARG A 205 -0.50 -31.32 -10.58
N LEU A 206 -0.38 -30.14 -11.19
CA LEU A 206 -1.28 -29.65 -12.23
C LEU A 206 -0.56 -29.59 -13.58
N ASP A 207 -1.19 -30.14 -14.62
CA ASP A 207 -0.62 -30.20 -15.97
C ASP A 207 -1.31 -29.23 -16.96
N GLY A 208 -2.49 -28.69 -16.61
CA GLY A 208 -3.30 -27.79 -17.44
C GLY A 208 -3.04 -26.30 -17.19
N ALA A 209 -3.49 -25.43 -18.09
CA ALA A 209 -3.30 -23.96 -17.99
C ALA A 209 -4.52 -23.21 -17.42
N ASP A 210 -5.63 -23.91 -17.15
CA ASP A 210 -6.91 -23.30 -16.78
C ASP A 210 -6.83 -22.54 -15.44
N GLU A 211 -5.93 -22.95 -14.55
CA GLU A 211 -5.75 -22.35 -13.23
C GLU A 211 -4.50 -21.45 -13.15
N ASP A 212 -3.80 -21.19 -14.27
CA ASP A 212 -2.54 -20.42 -14.27
C ASP A 212 -2.71 -19.01 -13.70
N ALA A 213 -3.85 -18.37 -13.97
CA ALA A 213 -4.18 -17.05 -13.41
C ALA A 213 -4.33 -17.10 -11.88
N LEU A 214 -5.04 -18.11 -11.36
CA LEU A 214 -5.20 -18.33 -9.92
C LEU A 214 -3.85 -18.62 -9.27
N ILE A 215 -3.06 -19.52 -9.85
CA ILE A 215 -1.73 -19.89 -9.33
C ILE A 215 -0.81 -18.67 -9.31
N GLY A 216 -0.87 -17.82 -10.34
CA GLY A 216 -0.15 -16.54 -10.36
C GLY A 216 -0.51 -15.64 -9.18
N SER A 217 -1.80 -15.47 -8.89
CA SER A 217 -2.28 -14.68 -7.75
C SER A 217 -1.87 -15.29 -6.39
N LEU A 218 -1.91 -16.62 -6.27
CA LEU A 218 -1.45 -17.33 -5.07
C LEU A 218 0.06 -17.17 -4.83
N ILE A 219 0.88 -17.17 -5.89
CA ILE A 219 2.31 -16.89 -5.79
C ILE A 219 2.54 -15.49 -5.22
N SER A 220 1.89 -14.47 -5.78
CA SER A 220 2.02 -13.08 -5.30
C SER A 220 1.55 -12.95 -3.85
N THR A 221 0.42 -13.57 -3.50
CA THR A 221 -0.13 -13.54 -2.14
C THR A 221 0.81 -14.22 -1.14
N ALA A 222 1.38 -15.37 -1.51
CA ALA A 222 2.32 -16.09 -0.66
C ALA A 222 3.62 -15.31 -0.45
N ARG A 223 4.12 -14.63 -1.48
CA ARG A 223 5.27 -13.72 -1.39
C ARG A 223 4.97 -12.59 -0.43
N GLU A 224 3.88 -11.87 -0.65
CA GLU A 224 3.50 -10.70 0.14
C GLU A 224 3.32 -11.05 1.62
N HIS A 225 2.68 -12.19 1.89
CA HIS A 225 2.53 -12.70 3.25
C HIS A 225 3.89 -12.97 3.90
N LEU A 226 4.78 -13.70 3.22
CA LEU A 226 6.11 -14.02 3.73
C LEU A 226 6.97 -12.77 3.96
N GLU A 227 7.01 -11.85 3.00
CA GLU A 227 7.77 -10.60 3.10
C GLU A 227 7.24 -9.74 4.26
N ARG A 228 5.93 -9.71 4.47
CA ARG A 228 5.30 -8.98 5.59
C ARG A 228 5.73 -9.54 6.94
N GLU A 229 5.74 -10.87 7.10
CA GLU A 229 6.07 -11.49 8.38
C GLU A 229 7.55 -11.48 8.70
N THR A 230 8.40 -11.63 7.69
CA THR A 230 9.85 -11.73 7.87
C THR A 230 10.55 -10.37 7.76
N GLY A 231 9.91 -9.38 7.14
CA GLY A 231 10.54 -8.12 6.75
C GLY A 231 11.49 -8.25 5.56
N LEU A 232 11.63 -9.45 4.98
CA LEU A 232 12.51 -9.68 3.85
C LEU A 232 11.95 -9.08 2.55
N CYS A 233 12.85 -8.78 1.62
CA CYS A 233 12.60 -8.65 0.20
C CYS A 233 13.12 -9.92 -0.44
N LEU A 234 12.26 -10.70 -1.09
CA LEU A 234 12.68 -11.95 -1.72
C LEU A 234 13.42 -11.66 -3.02
N MET A 235 12.78 -10.89 -3.88
CA MET A 235 13.38 -10.39 -5.12
C MET A 235 14.03 -9.03 -4.89
N ALA A 236 14.96 -8.66 -5.77
CA ALA A 236 15.59 -7.36 -5.79
C ALA A 236 14.57 -6.26 -6.10
N GLN A 237 14.62 -5.21 -5.29
CA GLN A 237 13.66 -4.13 -5.24
C GLN A 237 14.42 -2.85 -4.91
N SER A 238 14.14 -1.79 -5.65
CA SER A 238 14.63 -0.46 -5.30
C SER A 238 13.69 0.17 -4.29
N TRP A 239 14.27 0.65 -3.20
CA TRP A 239 13.58 1.27 -2.08
C TRP A 239 14.12 2.67 -1.86
N ARG A 240 13.21 3.57 -1.54
CA ARG A 240 13.54 4.88 -0.99
C ARG A 240 13.12 4.92 0.46
N LEU A 241 14.08 5.10 1.35
CA LEU A 241 13.85 5.36 2.77
C LEU A 241 13.94 6.86 3.01
N TYR A 242 12.94 7.37 3.70
CA TYR A 242 12.90 8.73 4.18
C TYR A 242 13.18 8.73 5.68
N LEU A 243 14.11 9.57 6.14
CA LEU A 243 14.34 9.84 7.55
C LEU A 243 14.21 11.34 7.80
N ASP A 244 13.61 11.68 8.94
CA ASP A 244 13.48 13.07 9.37
C ASP A 244 14.79 13.56 10.00
N PHE A 245 15.45 12.70 10.78
CA PHE A 245 16.72 12.98 11.44
C PHE A 245 17.63 11.75 11.47
N TRP A 246 18.92 11.99 11.73
CA TRP A 246 19.86 10.91 12.00
C TRP A 246 19.50 10.18 13.30
N PRO A 247 19.61 8.84 13.35
CA PRO A 247 19.49 8.09 14.59
C PRO A 247 20.52 8.56 15.63
N VAL A 248 20.12 8.62 16.90
CA VAL A 248 20.97 9.10 18.01
C VAL A 248 22.25 8.25 18.19
N ASP A 249 22.17 6.95 17.87
CA ASP A 249 23.30 6.03 17.91
C ASP A 249 24.18 6.05 16.64
N GLY A 250 23.84 6.90 15.66
CA GLY A 250 24.54 7.03 14.39
C GLY A 250 24.38 5.84 13.44
N VAL A 251 23.47 4.89 13.74
CA VAL A 251 23.26 3.68 12.92
C VAL A 251 21.85 3.63 12.38
N ILE A 252 21.72 3.72 11.06
CA ILE A 252 20.45 3.62 10.36
C ILE A 252 20.03 2.15 10.28
N ARG A 253 18.84 1.84 10.80
CA ARG A 253 18.24 0.51 10.75
C ARG A 253 17.27 0.43 9.58
N ILE A 254 17.64 -0.30 8.54
CA ILE A 254 16.81 -0.54 7.36
C ILE A 254 16.01 -1.81 7.60
N LEU A 255 14.68 -1.68 7.65
CA LEU A 255 13.76 -2.80 7.91
C LEU A 255 13.61 -3.75 6.72
N LYS A 256 13.90 -3.26 5.51
CA LYS A 256 13.96 -4.07 4.29
C LYS A 256 15.33 -4.75 4.23
N SER A 257 15.34 -6.08 4.15
CA SER A 257 16.57 -6.87 4.09
C SER A 257 16.42 -8.06 3.14
N PRO A 258 17.50 -8.65 2.60
CA PRO A 258 18.88 -8.17 2.69
C PRO A 258 19.10 -6.93 1.81
N VAL A 259 19.83 -5.92 2.30
CA VAL A 259 20.22 -4.74 1.52
C VAL A 259 21.44 -5.11 0.68
N GLN A 260 21.37 -4.89 -0.64
CA GLN A 260 22.46 -5.19 -1.57
C GLN A 260 23.39 -4.00 -1.72
N ALA A 261 22.85 -2.81 -1.93
CA ALA A 261 23.61 -1.59 -2.12
C ALA A 261 22.82 -0.37 -1.68
N ILE A 262 23.53 0.65 -1.18
CA ILE A 262 23.00 2.01 -1.05
C ILE A 262 23.37 2.75 -2.35
N GLN A 263 22.39 3.22 -3.12
CA GLN A 263 22.66 3.98 -4.34
C GLN A 263 22.92 5.45 -4.05
N SER A 264 22.14 6.05 -3.16
CA SER A 264 22.28 7.47 -2.85
C SER A 264 21.85 7.77 -1.42
N VAL A 265 22.49 8.78 -0.82
CA VAL A 265 22.03 9.42 0.41
C VAL A 265 22.00 10.92 0.11
N THR A 266 20.82 11.50 0.18
CA THR A 266 20.57 12.91 -0.15
C THR A 266 19.97 13.59 1.07
N ILE A 267 20.52 14.74 1.43
CA ILE A 267 20.04 15.56 2.54
C ILE A 267 19.44 16.83 1.96
N TYR A 268 18.34 17.30 2.54
CA TYR A 268 17.73 18.57 2.16
C TYR A 268 18.03 19.65 3.21
N ASP A 269 18.52 20.80 2.75
CA ASP A 269 18.68 21.99 3.58
C ASP A 269 17.32 22.66 3.89
N ALA A 270 17.31 23.70 4.72
CA ALA A 270 16.08 24.40 5.10
C ALA A 270 15.34 25.05 3.91
N ALA A 271 16.01 25.26 2.77
CA ALA A 271 15.42 25.79 1.54
C ALA A 271 14.97 24.67 0.57
N GLY A 272 15.23 23.39 0.90
CA GLY A 272 14.94 22.23 0.06
C GLY A 272 15.95 21.96 -1.04
N THR A 273 17.16 22.51 -0.93
CA THR A 273 18.28 22.16 -1.81
C THR A 273 18.83 20.79 -1.44
N ALA A 274 18.95 19.91 -2.44
CA ALA A 274 19.53 18.58 -2.28
C ALA A 274 21.07 18.65 -2.16
N VAL A 275 21.59 18.07 -1.09
CA VAL A 275 23.02 17.90 -0.80
C VAL A 275 23.31 16.40 -0.74
N HIS A 276 24.10 15.88 -1.68
CA HIS A 276 24.47 14.48 -1.69
C HIS A 276 25.59 14.18 -0.69
N VAL A 277 25.40 13.14 0.11
CA VAL A 277 26.41 12.63 1.05
C VAL A 277 27.32 11.65 0.33
N SER A 278 28.63 11.81 0.53
CA SER A 278 29.60 10.84 0.01
C SER A 278 29.44 9.47 0.67
N LEU A 279 29.47 8.42 -0.15
CA LEU A 279 29.39 7.02 0.27
C LEU A 279 30.77 6.35 0.34
N GLU A 280 31.88 7.07 0.15
CA GLU A 280 33.23 6.47 0.07
C GLU A 280 33.64 5.70 1.33
N ASP A 281 33.11 6.07 2.51
CA ASP A 281 33.43 5.47 3.81
C ASP A 281 32.20 4.90 4.55
N HIS A 282 31.13 4.55 3.83
CA HIS A 282 29.97 3.95 4.47
C HIS A 282 30.24 2.48 4.87
N LEU A 283 29.64 2.06 5.99
CA LEU A 283 29.61 0.66 6.41
C LEU A 283 28.18 0.14 6.29
N LEU A 284 27.97 -0.88 5.46
CA LEU A 284 26.69 -1.54 5.28
C LEU A 284 26.78 -2.99 5.78
N ASP A 285 26.05 -3.30 6.85
CA ASP A 285 25.64 -4.66 7.18
C ASP A 285 24.26 -4.94 6.60
N GLY A 286 24.24 -5.29 5.30
CA GLY A 286 23.03 -5.56 4.55
C GLY A 286 22.40 -6.92 4.84
N LYS A 287 23.14 -7.84 5.48
CA LYS A 287 22.65 -9.18 5.86
C LYS A 287 22.03 -9.17 7.27
N GLY A 288 22.37 -8.18 8.08
CA GLY A 288 21.79 -7.92 9.39
C GLY A 288 20.27 -7.81 9.35
N ARG A 289 19.64 -8.11 10.49
CA ARG A 289 18.19 -8.05 10.66
C ARG A 289 17.86 -7.30 11.96
N PRO A 290 17.52 -6.01 11.90
CA PRO A 290 17.44 -5.15 10.70
C PRO A 290 18.83 -4.90 10.06
N ALA A 291 18.84 -4.55 8.77
CA ALA A 291 20.07 -4.17 8.09
C ALA A 291 20.59 -2.86 8.69
N ARG A 292 21.91 -2.72 8.80
CA ARG A 292 22.54 -1.57 9.49
C ARG A 292 23.40 -0.81 8.50
N LEU A 293 23.13 0.49 8.36
CA LEU A 293 23.94 1.42 7.60
C LEU A 293 24.56 2.43 8.57
N TRP A 294 25.87 2.60 8.47
CA TRP A 294 26.62 3.63 9.18
C TRP A 294 27.37 4.50 8.18
N LEU A 295 27.38 5.81 8.43
CA LEU A 295 28.05 6.81 7.60
C LEU A 295 29.10 7.53 8.45
N ARG A 296 30.28 7.78 7.88
CA ARG A 296 31.34 8.54 8.56
C ARG A 296 30.97 10.01 8.78
N SER A 297 30.36 10.63 7.77
CA SER A 297 30.00 12.05 7.78
C SER A 297 28.50 12.19 7.66
N THR A 298 27.87 12.70 8.71
CA THR A 298 26.45 13.05 8.74
C THR A 298 26.34 14.57 8.81
N ILE A 299 25.70 15.18 7.82
CA ILE A 299 25.31 16.59 7.86
C ILE A 299 23.89 16.62 8.39
N ASP A 300 23.58 17.47 9.36
CA ASP A 300 22.23 17.54 9.90
C ASP A 300 21.25 18.09 8.85
N PRO A 301 20.08 17.46 8.66
CA PRO A 301 19.09 17.96 7.72
C PRO A 301 18.57 19.33 8.16
N GLY A 302 18.40 20.22 7.20
CA GLY A 302 17.78 21.53 7.44
C GLY A 302 16.25 21.48 7.37
N GLN A 303 15.70 20.44 6.74
CA GLN A 303 14.26 20.16 6.75
C GLN A 303 13.84 19.34 7.96
N VAL A 304 12.67 19.65 8.50
CA VAL A 304 12.11 18.96 9.67
C VAL A 304 11.45 17.62 9.30
N LEU A 305 10.99 17.49 8.06
CA LEU A 305 10.47 16.25 7.50
C LEU A 305 11.28 15.82 6.30
N ASN A 306 11.47 14.50 6.13
CA ASN A 306 12.10 13.92 4.94
C ASN A 306 13.46 14.53 4.61
N GLY A 307 14.12 15.09 5.62
CA GLY A 307 15.37 15.79 5.44
C GLY A 307 16.48 14.89 4.93
N ILE A 308 16.31 13.57 5.02
CA ILE A 308 17.24 12.58 4.49
C ILE A 308 16.47 11.58 3.61
N GLU A 309 16.90 11.47 2.36
CA GLU A 309 16.50 10.45 1.41
C GLU A 309 17.63 9.44 1.24
N ILE A 310 17.30 8.15 1.34
CA ILE A 310 18.24 7.05 1.12
C ILE A 310 17.66 6.13 0.07
N ASP A 311 18.27 6.11 -1.10
CA ASP A 311 17.98 5.12 -2.13
C ASP A 311 18.85 3.89 -1.88
N PHE A 312 18.22 2.72 -1.75
CA PHE A 312 18.90 1.44 -1.60
C PHE A 312 18.19 0.33 -2.38
N SER A 313 18.94 -0.69 -2.81
CA SER A 313 18.37 -1.95 -3.30
C SER A 313 18.34 -2.97 -2.18
N ALA A 314 17.21 -3.67 -2.05
CA ALA A 314 17.06 -4.82 -1.15
C ALA A 314 16.44 -6.01 -1.86
N GLY A 315 16.91 -7.21 -1.54
CA GLY A 315 16.50 -8.47 -2.13
C GLY A 315 17.63 -9.49 -2.22
N TYR A 316 17.30 -10.75 -2.42
CA TYR A 316 18.33 -11.78 -2.62
C TYR A 316 18.97 -11.71 -4.02
N GLY A 317 18.23 -11.24 -5.02
CA GLY A 317 18.70 -11.07 -6.38
C GLY A 317 17.54 -10.85 -7.36
N GLU A 318 17.87 -10.75 -8.65
CA GLU A 318 16.90 -10.52 -9.72
C GLU A 318 16.24 -11.83 -10.21
N ALA A 319 16.81 -12.99 -9.85
CA ALA A 319 16.29 -14.29 -10.25
C ALA A 319 15.74 -15.09 -9.05
N GLY A 320 14.69 -15.89 -9.27
CA GLY A 320 14.14 -16.78 -8.23
C GLY A 320 15.15 -17.82 -7.71
N THR A 321 16.21 -18.10 -8.47
CA THR A 321 17.34 -18.93 -8.04
C THR A 321 18.17 -18.30 -6.93
N ASP A 322 18.15 -16.97 -6.79
CA ASP A 322 18.89 -16.24 -5.76
C ASP A 322 18.20 -16.36 -4.40
N VAL A 323 16.90 -16.66 -4.40
CA VAL A 323 16.09 -16.80 -3.18
C VAL A 323 16.37 -18.14 -2.51
N PRO A 324 16.64 -18.16 -1.18
CA PRO A 324 16.87 -19.39 -0.44
C PRO A 324 15.76 -20.42 -0.64
N ASP A 325 16.13 -21.67 -0.94
CA ASP A 325 15.18 -22.76 -1.18
C ASP A 325 14.22 -23.00 -0.01
N THR A 326 14.66 -22.73 1.23
CA THR A 326 13.81 -22.78 2.42
C THR A 326 12.61 -21.83 2.33
N LEU A 327 12.82 -20.61 1.82
CA LEU A 327 11.76 -19.62 1.66
C LEU A 327 10.85 -19.97 0.48
N LYS A 328 11.42 -20.44 -0.64
CA LYS A 328 10.65 -20.99 -1.76
C LYS A 328 9.78 -22.17 -1.32
N ARG A 329 10.32 -23.07 -0.49
CA ARG A 329 9.56 -24.20 0.06
C ARG A 329 8.43 -23.76 0.99
N ALA A 330 8.66 -22.75 1.82
CA ALA A 330 7.61 -22.15 2.63
C ALA A 330 6.49 -21.59 1.74
N MET A 331 6.84 -20.81 0.72
CA MET A 331 5.86 -20.29 -0.24
C MET A 331 5.06 -21.41 -0.92
N LEU A 332 5.71 -22.47 -1.39
CA LEU A 332 5.02 -23.61 -2.01
C LEU A 332 4.01 -24.28 -1.06
N ILE A 333 4.39 -24.50 0.20
CA ILE A 333 3.48 -25.05 1.22
C ILE A 333 2.28 -24.12 1.44
N HIS A 334 2.52 -22.81 1.49
CA HIS A 334 1.45 -21.83 1.66
C HIS A 334 0.52 -21.77 0.45
N ILE A 335 1.07 -21.82 -0.77
CA ILE A 335 0.31 -21.89 -2.02
C ILE A 335 -0.54 -23.16 -2.05
N GLY A 336 0.03 -24.33 -1.72
CA GLY A 336 -0.70 -25.58 -1.64
C GLY A 336 -1.88 -25.52 -0.67
N HIS A 337 -1.68 -24.90 0.49
CA HIS A 337 -2.74 -24.68 1.46
C HIS A 337 -3.83 -23.76 0.90
N MET A 338 -3.49 -22.58 0.39
CA MET A 338 -4.47 -21.64 -0.16
C MET A 338 -5.24 -22.23 -1.34
N PHE A 339 -4.57 -23.03 -2.19
CA PHE A 339 -5.19 -23.70 -3.32
C PHE A 339 -6.18 -24.79 -2.87
N ALA A 340 -5.82 -25.58 -1.84
CA ALA A 340 -6.70 -26.61 -1.29
C ALA A 340 -7.91 -26.02 -0.56
N PHE A 341 -7.75 -24.88 0.12
CA PHE A 341 -8.79 -24.23 0.92
C PHE A 341 -9.48 -23.07 0.18
N ARG A 342 -9.86 -23.32 -1.09
CA ARG A 342 -10.56 -22.34 -1.95
C ARG A 342 -12.06 -22.17 -1.68
N GLY A 343 -12.63 -22.86 -0.68
CA GLY A 343 -14.07 -22.88 -0.36
C GLY A 343 -14.40 -22.50 1.09
N VAL A 344 -15.69 -22.37 1.42
CA VAL A 344 -16.17 -22.08 2.79
C VAL A 344 -15.75 -23.20 3.73
N LEU A 345 -14.94 -22.84 4.73
CA LEU A 345 -14.50 -23.75 5.78
C LEU A 345 -15.67 -24.05 6.71
N SER A 346 -15.81 -25.30 7.11
CA SER A 346 -16.70 -25.65 8.21
C SER A 346 -16.20 -25.00 9.52
N PRO A 347 -17.08 -24.62 10.47
CA PRO A 347 -16.69 -23.86 11.66
C PRO A 347 -15.60 -24.53 12.52
N ASP A 348 -15.50 -25.86 12.49
CA ASP A 348 -14.48 -26.68 13.12
C ASP A 348 -13.10 -26.61 12.45
N GLN A 349 -13.04 -26.10 11.22
CA GLN A 349 -11.83 -25.89 10.42
C GLN A 349 -11.45 -24.40 10.34
N GLN A 350 -12.14 -23.54 11.10
CA GLN A 350 -11.85 -22.11 11.18
C GLN A 350 -11.07 -21.76 12.46
N PRO A 351 -10.08 -20.84 12.35
CA PRO A 351 -9.56 -20.26 11.12
C PRO A 351 -8.80 -21.30 10.29
N ALA A 352 -8.79 -21.18 8.96
CA ALA A 352 -7.79 -21.86 8.14
C ALA A 352 -6.42 -21.36 8.61
N GLY A 353 -5.79 -22.13 9.49
CA GLY A 353 -4.51 -21.79 10.07
C GLY A 353 -3.45 -21.72 8.99
N ILE A 354 -2.43 -20.90 9.23
CA ILE A 354 -1.20 -20.99 8.46
C ILE A 354 -0.60 -22.37 8.72
N PRO A 355 -0.16 -23.15 7.70
CA PRO A 355 0.39 -24.47 7.93
C PRO A 355 1.57 -24.46 8.92
N ASP A 356 1.59 -25.36 9.90
CA ASP A 356 2.71 -25.50 10.85
C ASP A 356 4.07 -25.67 10.14
N GLY A 357 4.06 -26.35 8.98
CA GLY A 357 5.23 -26.50 8.13
C GLY A 357 5.73 -25.18 7.55
N TYR A 358 4.83 -24.26 7.20
CA TYR A 358 5.19 -22.90 6.79
C TYR A 358 5.81 -22.13 7.96
N GLU A 359 5.10 -22.09 9.09
CA GLU A 359 5.51 -21.41 10.32
C GLU A 359 6.93 -21.81 10.76
N ARG A 360 7.22 -23.11 10.77
CA ARG A 360 8.55 -23.63 11.14
C ARG A 360 9.66 -23.21 10.19
N LEU A 361 9.38 -23.10 8.90
CA LEU A 361 10.37 -22.70 7.89
C LEU A 361 10.67 -21.20 7.96
N ILE A 362 9.68 -20.37 8.29
CA ILE A 362 9.86 -18.92 8.37
C ILE A 362 10.30 -18.43 9.76
N ALA A 363 10.11 -19.22 10.81
CA ALA A 363 10.46 -18.84 12.18
C ALA A 363 11.91 -18.32 12.37
N PRO A 364 12.95 -18.90 11.74
CA PRO A 364 14.31 -18.36 11.81
C PRO A 364 14.47 -16.99 11.14
N PHE A 365 13.57 -16.66 10.23
CA PHE A 365 13.62 -15.46 9.41
C PHE A 365 12.78 -14.30 9.97
N ARG A 366 11.89 -14.55 10.94
CA ARG A 366 11.10 -13.52 11.62
C ARG A 366 12.00 -12.62 12.47
N MET A 367 11.76 -11.31 12.42
CA MET A 367 12.40 -10.38 13.34
C MET A 367 11.93 -10.69 14.77
N ARG A 368 12.82 -11.26 15.59
CA ARG A 368 12.60 -11.34 17.03
C ARG A 368 12.63 -9.91 17.58
N ARG A 369 11.51 -9.44 18.15
CA ARG A 369 11.58 -8.34 19.13
C ARG A 369 12.46 -8.87 20.27
N LEU A 370 13.69 -8.37 20.35
CA LEU A 370 14.54 -8.53 21.53
C LEU A 370 14.01 -7.66 22.66
#